data_AF-A0A8J7ITW0-F1
#
_entry.id   AF-A0A8J7ITW0-F1
#
_cell.length_a   1.000
_cell.length_b   1.000
_cell.length_c   1.000
_cell.angle_alpha   90.00
_cell.angle_beta   90.00
_cell.angle_gamma   90.00
#
_symmetry.space_group_name_H-M   'P 1'
#
loop_
_entity.id
_entity.type
_entity.pdbx_description
1 polymer ?
#
loop_
_entity_poly.entity_id
_entity_poly.type
_entity_poly.pdbx_seq_one_letter_code
_entity_poly.pdbx_strand_id
1 'polypeptide(L)'
;MYLTDYRERSLRDVITQLEPGLFKKVTGLNVADFELLVSLDVFNSSLMNHAVYKFKRYEDSSLNYAGFSKHDLKEIGLFDTVVNVEEIHALD
;
A
#
# COMPACT_ATOMS: atom_id res chain seq x y z
N MET A 1 -8.23 -0.27 4.29
CA MET A 1 -7.13 0.60 3.84
C MET A 1 -6.06 -0.18 3.08
N TYR A 2 -5.53 -1.30 3.63
CA TYR A 2 -4.63 -2.20 2.88
C TYR A 2 -5.36 -3.32 2.12
N LEU A 3 -6.57 -3.68 2.59
CA LEU A 3 -7.51 -4.60 1.95
C LEU A 3 -8.42 -3.92 0.92
N THR A 4 -7.99 -2.78 0.36
CA THR A 4 -8.76 -2.13 -0.70
C THR A 4 -8.58 -2.92 -2.00
N ASP A 5 -9.58 -2.88 -2.88
CA ASP A 5 -9.48 -3.52 -4.19
C ASP A 5 -8.41 -2.85 -5.09
N TYR A 6 -7.91 -1.66 -4.71
CA TYR A 6 -6.92 -0.85 -5.44
C TYR A 6 -5.47 -1.24 -5.14
N ARG A 7 -5.11 -2.51 -5.34
CA ARG A 7 -3.78 -3.01 -4.99
C ARG A 7 -2.65 -2.47 -5.86
N GLU A 8 -2.98 -2.08 -7.08
CA GLU A 8 -2.10 -1.43 -8.06
C GLU A 8 -1.80 0.04 -7.71
N ARG A 9 -2.52 0.63 -6.75
CA ARG A 9 -2.32 2.03 -6.33
C ARG A 9 -1.42 2.12 -5.10
N SER A 10 -0.61 3.17 -5.06
CA SER A 10 0.21 3.46 -3.90
C SER A 10 -0.68 3.77 -2.69
N LEU A 11 -0.21 3.46 -1.49
CA LEU A 11 -0.97 3.76 -0.28
C LEU A 11 -1.24 5.26 -0.20
N ARG A 12 -0.27 6.11 -0.55
CA ARG A 12 -0.41 7.56 -0.59
C ARG A 12 -1.58 8.01 -1.46
N ASP A 13 -1.74 7.43 -2.65
CA ASP A 13 -2.87 7.72 -3.53
C ASP A 13 -4.21 7.25 -2.94
N VAL A 14 -4.21 6.11 -2.24
CA VAL A 14 -5.39 5.62 -1.53
C VAL A 14 -5.79 6.59 -0.40
N ILE A 15 -4.81 7.10 0.36
CA ILE A 15 -5.04 8.05 1.45
C ILE A 15 -5.59 9.38 0.91
N THR A 16 -5.00 9.87 -0.18
CA THR A 16 -5.21 11.25 -0.66
C THR A 16 -6.38 11.36 -1.64
N GLN A 17 -6.56 10.39 -2.52
CA GLN A 17 -7.48 10.50 -3.67
C GLN A 17 -8.65 9.52 -3.60
N LEU A 18 -8.43 8.25 -3.25
CA LEU A 18 -9.46 7.21 -3.37
C LEU A 18 -10.35 7.10 -2.14
N GLU A 19 -9.76 6.99 -0.95
CA GLU A 19 -10.49 6.75 0.30
C GLU A 19 -10.04 7.65 1.47
N PRO A 20 -10.02 8.99 1.30
CA PRO A 20 -9.66 9.90 2.39
C PRO A 20 -10.60 9.78 3.60
N GLY A 21 -11.88 9.45 3.35
CA GLY A 21 -12.86 9.21 4.42
C GLY A 21 -12.53 7.99 5.28
N LEU A 22 -12.01 6.91 4.68
CA LEU A 22 -11.61 5.71 5.43
C LEU A 22 -10.37 6.00 6.27
N PHE A 23 -9.39 6.71 5.71
CA PHE A 23 -8.20 7.15 6.46
C PHE A 23 -8.58 7.95 7.69
N LYS A 24 -9.44 8.96 7.54
CA LYS A 24 -9.92 9.79 8.64
C LYS A 24 -10.71 8.98 9.66
N LYS A 25 -11.51 8.01 9.24
CA LYS A 25 -12.27 7.14 10.16
C LYS A 25 -11.35 6.26 11.01
N VAL A 26 -10.25 5.77 10.45
CA VAL A 26 -9.33 4.84 11.14
C VAL A 26 -8.31 5.59 11.99
N THR A 27 -7.75 6.69 11.49
CA THR A 27 -6.66 7.42 12.16
C THR A 27 -7.12 8.68 12.90
N GLY A 28 -8.28 9.22 12.56
CA GLY A 28 -8.74 10.52 13.05
C GLY A 28 -8.08 11.72 12.36
N LEU A 29 -7.10 11.50 11.49
CA LEU A 29 -6.33 12.56 10.83
C LEU A 29 -6.95 12.96 9.49
N ASN A 30 -6.78 14.23 9.11
CA ASN A 30 -7.12 14.68 7.76
C ASN A 30 -5.94 14.43 6.80
N VAL A 31 -6.21 14.51 5.50
CA VAL A 31 -5.18 14.39 4.45
C VAL A 31 -4.08 15.45 4.62
N ALA A 32 -4.44 16.68 5.02
CA ALA A 32 -3.46 17.74 5.27
C ALA A 32 -2.49 17.41 6.42
N ASP A 33 -2.99 16.76 7.49
CA ASP A 33 -2.17 16.34 8.63
C ASP A 33 -1.20 15.22 8.20
N PHE A 34 -1.69 14.29 7.39
CA PHE A 34 -0.86 13.24 6.81
C PHE A 34 0.26 13.79 5.92
N GLU A 35 -0.06 14.71 5.01
CA GLU A 35 0.93 15.36 4.14
C GLU A 35 1.98 16.13 4.95
N LEU A 36 1.58 16.77 6.06
CA LEU A 36 2.51 17.40 6.99
C LEU A 36 3.46 16.36 7.61
N LEU A 37 2.95 15.24 8.10
CA LEU A 37 3.79 14.17 8.68
C LEU A 37 4.77 13.57 7.68
N VAL A 38 4.34 13.43 6.41
CA VAL A 38 5.23 13.01 5.32
C VAL A 38 6.31 14.06 5.06
N SER A 39 5.95 15.34 5.04
CA SER A 39 6.92 16.44 4.83
C SER A 39 7.95 16.58 5.96
N LEU A 40 7.58 16.18 7.17
CA LEU A 40 8.46 16.13 8.34
C LEU A 40 9.32 14.86 8.39
N ASP A 41 9.29 14.03 7.35
CA ASP A 41 10.02 12.76 7.22
C ASP A 41 9.74 11.78 8.37
N VAL A 42 8.57 11.88 9.00
CA VAL A 42 8.10 10.90 9.99
C VAL A 42 7.88 9.54 9.31
N PHE A 43 7.46 9.57 8.04
CA PHE A 43 7.32 8.41 7.19
C PHE A 43 8.47 8.33 6.19
N ASN A 44 9.54 7.64 6.57
CA ASN A 44 10.64 7.36 5.65
C ASN A 44 10.12 6.49 4.49
N SER A 45 10.08 7.06 3.28
CA SER A 45 9.42 6.43 2.13
C SER A 45 10.08 5.11 1.71
N SER A 46 11.41 5.01 1.79
CA SER A 46 12.12 3.76 1.48
C SER A 46 11.75 2.63 2.45
N LEU A 47 11.79 2.91 3.76
CA LEU A 47 11.44 1.91 4.77
C LEU A 47 9.96 1.51 4.66
N MET A 48 9.07 2.49 4.43
CA MET A 48 7.64 2.26 4.26
C MET A 48 7.34 1.42 3.02
N ASN A 49 8.02 1.67 1.90
CA ASN A 49 7.88 0.85 0.69
C ASN A 49 8.22 -0.62 0.95
N HIS A 50 9.33 -0.88 1.65
CA HIS A 50 9.72 -2.24 2.02
C HIS A 50 8.73 -2.90 2.97
N ALA A 51 8.21 -2.15 3.95
CA ALA A 51 7.23 -2.65 4.91
C ALA A 51 5.89 -2.99 4.23
N VAL A 52 5.39 -2.10 3.37
CA VAL A 52 4.13 -2.29 2.63
C VAL A 52 4.25 -3.49 1.67
N TYR A 53 5.37 -3.63 0.97
CA TYR A 53 5.60 -4.79 0.11
C TYR A 53 5.51 -6.11 0.89
N LYS A 54 6.24 -6.22 2.02
CA LYS A 54 6.22 -7.41 2.87
C LYS A 54 4.82 -7.71 3.38
N PHE A 55 4.10 -6.70 3.83
CA PHE A 55 2.73 -6.85 4.30
C PHE A 55 1.82 -7.46 3.22
N LYS A 56 1.84 -6.89 2.01
CA LYS A 56 1.06 -7.39 0.87
C LYS A 56 1.43 -8.83 0.50
N ARG A 57 2.72 -9.19 0.56
CA ARG A 57 3.19 -10.57 0.30
C ARG A 57 2.66 -11.58 1.33
N TYR A 58 2.69 -11.25 2.61
CA TYR A 58 2.16 -12.12 3.67
C TYR A 58 0.64 -12.25 3.60
N GLU A 59 -0.03 -11.16 3.29
CA GLU A 59 -1.47 -11.12 3.09
C GLU A 59 -1.89 -11.98 1.90
N ASP A 60 -1.21 -11.88 0.76
CA ASP A 60 -1.48 -12.69 -0.42
C ASP A 60 -1.29 -14.19 -0.13
N SER A 61 -0.20 -14.54 0.57
CA SER A 61 0.03 -15.92 1.05
C SER A 61 -1.13 -16.42 1.94
N SER A 62 -1.68 -15.54 2.79
CA SER A 62 -2.78 -15.87 3.70
C SER A 62 -4.12 -16.03 2.95
N LEU A 63 -4.38 -15.18 1.95
CA LEU A 63 -5.57 -15.26 1.10
C LEU A 63 -5.55 -16.52 0.23
N ASN A 64 -4.41 -16.83 -0.37
CA ASN A 64 -4.20 -18.06 -1.14
C ASN A 64 -4.41 -19.31 -0.27
N TYR A 65 -3.90 -19.30 0.98
CA TYR A 65 -4.14 -20.39 1.93
C TYR A 65 -5.63 -20.58 2.25
N ALA A 66 -6.37 -19.48 2.39
CA ALA A 66 -7.82 -19.51 2.63
C ALA A 66 -8.65 -19.85 1.37
N GLY A 67 -8.03 -20.09 0.22
CA GLY A 67 -8.68 -20.41 -1.05
C GLY A 67 -9.22 -19.20 -1.81
N PHE A 68 -8.86 -17.98 -1.40
CA PHE A 68 -9.22 -16.75 -2.09
C PHE A 68 -8.05 -16.28 -2.95
N SER A 69 -8.03 -16.66 -4.22
CA SER A 69 -7.11 -16.08 -5.21
C SER A 69 -7.90 -15.14 -6.12
N LYS A 70 -7.76 -13.82 -5.90
CA LYS A 70 -8.59 -12.81 -6.56
C LYS A 70 -7.81 -11.90 -7.52
N HIS A 71 -6.48 -12.01 -7.56
CA HIS A 71 -5.64 -10.94 -8.06
C HIS A 71 -4.42 -11.46 -8.84
N ASP A 72 -4.56 -11.58 -10.16
CA ASP A 72 -3.42 -11.65 -11.10
C ASP A 72 -2.83 -10.24 -11.28
N LEU A 73 -2.16 -9.73 -10.25
CA LEU A 73 -1.62 -8.37 -10.27
C LEU A 73 -0.30 -8.32 -11.05
N LYS A 74 -0.27 -7.50 -12.10
CA LYS A 74 0.96 -7.13 -12.81
C LYS A 74 1.75 -6.07 -12.06
N GLU A 75 1.04 -5.18 -11.36
CA GLU A 75 1.59 -4.05 -10.62
C GLU A 75 1.16 -4.09 -9.15
N ILE A 76 2.09 -3.79 -8.26
CA ILE A 76 1.86 -3.67 -6.82
C ILE A 76 2.20 -2.25 -6.40
N GLY A 77 1.22 -1.55 -5.85
CA GLY A 77 1.44 -0.27 -5.19
C GLY A 77 2.14 -0.45 -3.84
N LEU A 78 3.17 0.34 -3.56
CA LEU A 78 3.85 0.39 -2.29
C LEU A 78 3.31 1.56 -1.46
N PHE A 79 4.16 2.22 -0.68
CA PHE A 79 3.75 3.40 0.09
C PHE A 79 3.54 4.60 -0.82
N ASP A 80 4.53 4.96 -1.62
CA ASP A 80 4.50 6.13 -2.53
C ASP A 80 4.82 5.77 -3.99
N THR A 81 5.33 4.57 -4.25
CA THR A 81 5.71 4.08 -5.58
C THR A 81 4.84 2.90 -6.01
N VAL A 82 4.90 2.55 -7.30
CA VAL A 82 4.27 1.35 -7.87
C VAL A 82 5.37 0.57 -8.60
N VAL A 83 5.33 -0.74 -8.48
CA VAL A 83 6.36 -1.65 -9.01
C VAL A 83 5.72 -2.82 -9.73
N ASN A 84 6.36 -3.26 -10.81
CA ASN A 84 5.95 -4.45 -11.54
C ASN A 84 6.40 -5.71 -10.81
N VAL A 85 5.50 -6.69 -10.74
CA VAL A 85 5.75 -7.98 -10.05
C VAL A 85 6.87 -8.77 -10.73
N GLU A 86 6.94 -8.71 -12.06
CA GLU A 86 7.98 -9.38 -12.84
C GLU A 86 9.39 -8.84 -12.55
N GLU A 87 9.54 -7.53 -12.37
CA GLU A 87 10.83 -6.90 -12.07
C GLU A 87 11.34 -7.28 -10.67
N ILE A 88 10.44 -7.46 -9.69
CA ILE A 88 10.82 -7.85 -8.33
C ILE A 88 11.24 -9.32 -8.28
N HIS A 89 10.50 -10.21 -8.95
CA HIS A 89 10.86 -11.64 -9.00
C HIS A 89 12.17 -11.90 -9.75
N ALA A 90 12.61 -10.99 -10.61
CA ALA A 90 13.92 -11.07 -11.26
C ALA A 90 15.09 -10.62 -10.37
N LEU A 91 14.81 -9.96 -9.24
CA LEU A 91 15.79 -9.42 -8.29
C LEU A 91 15.99 -10.30 -7.03
N ASP A 92 15.09 -11.26 -6.79
CA ASP A 92 15.17 -12.29 -5.73
C ASP A 92 15.91 -13.56 -6.22
#